data_AF-A0A7K1KQB7-F1
#
_entry.id   AF-A0A7K1KQB7-F1
#
_cell.length_a   1.000
_cell.length_b   1.000
_cell.length_c   1.000
_cell.angle_alpha   90.00
_cell.angle_beta   90.00
_cell.angle_gamma   90.00
#
_symmetry.space_group_name_H-M   'P 1'
#
loop_
_entity.id
_entity.type
_entity.pdbx_description
1 polymer ?
#
loop_
_entity_poly.entity_id
_entity_poly.type
_entity_poly.pdbx_seq_one_letter_code
_entity_poly.pdbx_strand_id
1 'polypeptide(L)'
;MAMTPRQLREHIFSVIISKVEEQDEARRTEALAEFMAVTGTAGNAVETVADLIPPIMRELYEKWISLFVDRLLETVDARNIELLCDGSADNNAALVLAYVMFLESARMERQIDADLREHGLKASGSDLGDVAANYIRAQMSRVAQAAKGDDDTPKGNA
;
A
#
# COMPACT_ATOMS: atom_id res chain seq x y z
N MET A 1 19.37 -3.79 26.44
CA MET A 1 20.56 -3.87 25.56
C MET A 1 20.23 -3.08 24.31
N ALA A 2 21.17 -2.29 23.81
CA ALA A 2 21.00 -1.58 22.53
C ALA A 2 20.82 -2.59 21.39
N MET A 3 19.93 -2.31 20.45
CA MET A 3 19.66 -3.21 19.33
C MET A 3 20.72 -3.01 18.26
N THR A 4 21.22 -4.10 17.69
CA THR A 4 22.10 -4.02 16.52
C THR A 4 21.30 -3.52 15.30
N PRO A 5 21.94 -2.90 14.29
CA PRO A 5 21.26 -2.48 13.07
C PRO A 5 20.50 -3.61 12.36
N ARG A 6 20.99 -4.85 12.48
CA ARG A 6 20.32 -6.05 11.99
C ARG A 6 19.03 -6.33 12.74
N GLN A 7 19.06 -6.25 14.07
CA GLN A 7 17.87 -6.46 14.90
C GLN A 7 16.82 -5.37 14.68
N LEU A 8 17.24 -4.11 14.50
CA LEU A 8 16.33 -3.01 14.14
C LEU A 8 15.65 -3.30 12.79
N ARG A 9 16.42 -3.67 11.77
CA ARG A 9 15.88 -4.07 10.46
C ARG A 9 14.86 -5.19 10.59
N GLU A 10 15.22 -6.27 11.26
CA GLU A 10 14.36 -7.45 11.44
C GLU A 10 13.06 -7.09 12.17
N HIS A 11 13.14 -6.27 13.23
CA HIS A 11 11.98 -5.82 13.98
C HIS A 11 11.03 -4.98 13.11
N ILE A 12 11.54 -3.92 12.48
CA ILE A 12 10.72 -3.02 11.65
C ILE A 12 10.07 -3.81 10.51
N PHE A 13 10.85 -4.66 9.84
CA PHE A 13 10.33 -5.53 8.78
C PHE A 13 9.20 -6.42 9.30
N SER A 14 9.40 -7.09 10.44
CA SER A 14 8.39 -7.99 11.01
C SER A 14 7.09 -7.27 11.37
N VAL A 15 7.18 -6.08 11.96
CA VAL A 15 6.01 -5.28 12.34
C VAL A 15 5.19 -4.92 11.11
N ILE A 16 5.86 -4.46 10.04
CA ILE A 16 5.15 -3.99 8.85
C ILE A 16 4.62 -5.17 8.02
N ILE A 17 5.42 -6.23 7.81
CA ILE A 17 4.96 -7.37 7.01
C ILE A 17 3.80 -8.09 7.68
N SER A 18 3.83 -8.28 9.00
CA SER A 18 2.69 -8.84 9.73
C SER A 18 1.45 -7.98 9.57
N LYS A 19 1.59 -6.64 9.53
CA LYS A 19 0.44 -5.76 9.30
C LYS A 19 -0.14 -5.87 7.89
N VAL A 20 0.72 -6.08 6.89
CA VAL A 20 0.30 -6.35 5.50
C VAL A 20 -0.42 -7.70 5.41
N GLU A 21 0.11 -8.73 6.07
CA GLU A 21 -0.47 -10.08 6.07
C GLU A 21 -1.80 -10.18 6.84
N GLU A 22 -1.96 -9.40 7.91
CA GLU A 22 -3.23 -9.26 8.64
C GLU A 22 -4.37 -8.74 7.76
N GLN A 23 -4.08 -8.14 6.61
CA GLN A 23 -5.07 -7.76 5.60
C GLN A 23 -5.45 -8.99 4.77
N ASP A 24 -6.08 -9.97 5.42
CA ASP A 24 -6.52 -11.19 4.75
C ASP A 24 -7.61 -10.92 3.69
N GLU A 25 -7.93 -11.96 2.93
CA GLU A 25 -8.94 -11.90 1.88
C GLU A 25 -10.35 -11.55 2.41
N ALA A 26 -10.69 -12.00 3.62
CA ALA A 26 -11.98 -11.70 4.25
C ALA A 26 -12.09 -10.22 4.63
N ARG A 27 -11.05 -9.64 5.22
CA ARG A 27 -10.97 -8.21 5.57
C ARG A 27 -10.94 -7.31 4.35
N ARG A 28 -10.26 -7.73 3.26
CA ARG A 28 -10.33 -7.00 1.98
C ARG A 28 -11.75 -6.99 1.42
N THR A 29 -12.43 -8.13 1.47
CA THR A 29 -13.82 -8.27 1.00
C THR A 29 -14.77 -7.42 1.85
N GLU A 30 -14.60 -7.44 3.16
CA GLU A 30 -15.36 -6.61 4.11
C GLU A 30 -15.15 -5.11 3.83
N ALA A 31 -13.90 -4.66 3.72
CA ALA A 31 -13.58 -3.26 3.41
C ALA A 31 -14.13 -2.80 2.05
N LEU A 32 -14.10 -3.68 1.04
CA LEU A 32 -14.68 -3.39 -0.27
C LEU A 32 -16.21 -3.27 -0.18
N ALA A 33 -16.86 -4.17 0.56
CA ALA A 33 -18.30 -4.14 0.78
C ALA A 33 -18.72 -2.83 1.49
N GLU A 34 -18.00 -2.44 2.53
CA GLU A 34 -18.22 -1.18 3.25
C GLU A 34 -18.05 0.04 2.32
N PHE A 35 -16.96 0.08 1.56
CA PHE A 35 -16.71 1.16 0.60
C PHE A 35 -17.86 1.26 -0.42
N MET A 36 -18.26 0.14 -1.03
CA MET A 36 -19.33 0.11 -2.03
C MET A 36 -20.71 0.46 -1.46
N ALA A 37 -20.95 0.13 -0.18
CA ALA A 37 -22.15 0.53 0.54
C ALA A 37 -22.19 2.05 0.76
N VAL A 38 -21.06 2.66 1.11
CA VAL A 38 -20.95 4.12 1.31
C VAL A 38 -21.04 4.88 -0.01
N THR A 39 -20.46 4.36 -1.11
CA THR A 39 -20.48 5.02 -2.42
C THR A 39 -21.78 4.82 -3.21
N GLY A 40 -22.75 4.06 -2.68
CA GLY A 40 -24.05 3.83 -3.33
C GLY A 40 -23.99 2.96 -4.59
N THR A 41 -22.86 2.30 -4.84
CA THR A 41 -22.67 1.34 -5.95
C THR A 41 -23.09 -0.08 -5.59
N ALA A 42 -23.77 -0.26 -4.45
CA ALA A 42 -24.18 -1.53 -3.88
C ALA A 42 -25.26 -2.23 -4.75
N GLY A 43 -24.78 -2.97 -5.75
CA GLY A 43 -25.50 -4.12 -6.30
C GLY A 43 -24.76 -5.42 -5.95
N ASN A 44 -25.21 -6.53 -6.53
CA ASN A 44 -24.72 -7.91 -6.38
C ASN A 44 -23.25 -8.10 -6.86
N ALA A 45 -22.54 -7.01 -7.15
CA ALA A 45 -21.23 -7.01 -7.79
C ALA A 45 -20.06 -7.04 -6.78
N VAL A 46 -20.30 -6.93 -5.48
CA VAL A 46 -19.24 -6.94 -4.46
C VAL A 46 -18.42 -8.22 -4.54
N GLU A 47 -19.09 -9.38 -4.62
CA GLU A 47 -18.44 -10.70 -4.74
C GLU A 47 -17.63 -10.80 -6.04
N THR A 48 -18.23 -10.39 -7.16
CA THR A 48 -17.54 -10.38 -8.47
C THR A 48 -16.36 -9.41 -8.52
N VAL A 49 -16.43 -8.28 -7.82
CA VAL A 49 -15.32 -7.30 -7.77
C VAL A 49 -14.24 -7.77 -6.81
N ALA A 50 -14.59 -8.41 -5.69
CA ALA A 50 -13.63 -9.00 -4.76
C ALA A 50 -12.78 -10.07 -5.44
N ASP A 51 -13.41 -10.93 -6.27
CA ASP A 51 -12.73 -11.96 -7.08
C ASP A 51 -11.73 -11.37 -8.11
N LEU A 52 -11.87 -10.10 -8.48
CA LEU A 52 -10.97 -9.40 -9.41
C LEU A 52 -9.80 -8.73 -8.70
N ILE A 53 -9.82 -8.62 -7.36
CA ILE A 53 -8.73 -8.03 -6.59
C ILE A 53 -7.60 -9.06 -6.50
N PRO A 54 -6.39 -8.75 -6.99
CA PRO A 54 -5.28 -9.68 -6.88
C PRO A 54 -4.99 -10.04 -5.42
N PRO A 55 -4.51 -11.27 -5.16
CA PRO A 55 -3.96 -11.59 -3.85
C PRO A 55 -2.80 -10.65 -3.52
N ILE A 56 -2.47 -10.55 -2.23
CA ILE A 56 -1.31 -9.77 -1.78
C ILE A 56 -0.07 -10.26 -2.52
N MET A 57 0.54 -9.36 -3.29
CA MET A 57 1.79 -9.59 -4.01
C MET A 57 2.96 -9.46 -3.04
N ARG A 58 3.13 -10.49 -2.19
CA ARG A 58 4.10 -10.52 -1.08
C ARG A 58 5.48 -10.01 -1.49
N GLU A 59 6.01 -10.47 -2.61
CA GLU A 59 7.35 -10.10 -3.10
C GLU A 59 7.51 -8.58 -3.30
N LEU A 60 6.47 -7.89 -3.78
CA LEU A 60 6.47 -6.44 -3.94
C LEU A 60 6.52 -5.73 -2.59
N TYR A 61 5.68 -6.18 -1.64
CA TYR A 61 5.67 -5.60 -0.30
C TYR A 61 6.99 -5.83 0.43
N GLU A 62 7.59 -7.03 0.36
CA GLU A 62 8.90 -7.29 0.96
C GLU A 62 9.99 -6.37 0.40
N LYS A 63 9.97 -6.13 -0.91
CA LYS A 63 10.88 -5.18 -1.58
C LYS A 63 10.66 -3.76 -1.07
N TRP A 64 9.42 -3.28 -1.02
CA TRP A 64 9.11 -1.91 -0.62
C TRP A 64 9.38 -1.66 0.86
N ILE A 65 9.07 -2.62 1.72
CA ILE A 65 9.42 -2.58 3.15
C ILE A 65 10.93 -2.52 3.31
N SER A 66 11.69 -3.31 2.54
CA SER A 66 13.16 -3.27 2.60
C SER A 66 13.70 -1.89 2.21
N LEU A 67 13.17 -1.28 1.14
CA LEU A 67 13.55 0.09 0.73
C LEU A 67 13.23 1.13 1.80
N PHE A 68 12.08 1.00 2.47
CA PHE A 68 11.72 1.85 3.59
C PHE A 68 12.71 1.69 4.76
N VAL A 69 12.97 0.46 5.16
CA VAL A 69 13.88 0.16 6.28
C VAL A 69 15.29 0.66 6.01
N ASP A 70 15.80 0.42 4.79
CA ASP A 70 17.09 0.95 4.35
C ASP A 70 17.11 2.47 4.52
N ARG A 71 16.08 3.15 4.01
CA ARG A 71 16.02 4.60 4.05
C ARG A 71 15.90 5.15 5.47
N LEU A 72 15.12 4.49 6.32
CA LEU A 72 14.92 4.89 7.71
C LEU A 72 16.25 4.78 8.49
N LEU A 73 16.94 3.65 8.36
CA LEU A 73 18.22 3.41 9.04
C LEU A 73 19.35 4.32 8.53
N GLU A 74 19.28 4.76 7.27
CA GLU A 74 20.24 5.73 6.70
C GLU A 74 20.03 7.16 7.19
N THR A 75 18.79 7.54 7.54
CA THR A 75 18.41 8.96 7.70
C THR A 75 18.05 9.36 9.11
N VAL A 76 17.76 8.41 9.99
CA VAL A 76 17.34 8.66 11.37
C VAL A 76 18.44 8.22 12.35
N ASP A 77 18.62 8.97 13.44
CA ASP A 77 19.53 8.59 14.53
C ASP A 77 19.10 7.26 15.15
N ALA A 78 20.05 6.36 15.36
CA ALA A 78 19.79 5.00 15.86
C ALA A 78 19.03 4.99 17.19
N ARG A 79 19.23 5.96 18.09
CA ARG A 79 18.52 6.02 19.38
C ARG A 79 17.03 6.28 19.22
N ASN A 80 16.65 7.08 18.21
CA ASN A 80 15.25 7.34 17.91
C ASN A 80 14.58 6.09 17.31
N ILE A 81 15.31 5.35 16.48
CA ILE A 81 14.82 4.09 15.90
C ILE A 81 14.69 3.02 16.99
N GLU A 82 15.65 2.93 17.91
CA GLU A 82 15.56 2.03 19.07
C GLU A 82 14.33 2.32 19.94
N LEU A 83 14.04 3.60 20.21
CA LEU A 83 12.84 4.00 20.94
C LEU A 83 11.57 3.56 20.20
N LEU A 84 11.56 3.72 18.88
CA LEU A 84 10.45 3.33 18.01
C LEU A 84 10.31 1.79 17.87
N CYS A 85 11.33 1.02 18.24
CA CYS A 85 11.35 -0.44 18.15
C CYS A 85 11.16 -1.12 19.53
N ASP A 86 10.51 -0.46 20.48
CA ASP A 86 10.27 -1.02 21.83
C ASP A 86 9.16 -2.10 21.87
N GLY A 87 8.48 -2.34 20.74
CA GLY A 87 7.42 -3.33 20.58
C GLY A 87 6.06 -2.92 21.16
N SER A 88 5.92 -1.68 21.66
CA SER A 88 4.62 -1.15 22.09
C SER A 88 3.66 -0.98 20.89
N ALA A 89 2.37 -1.06 21.17
CA ALA A 89 1.34 -0.92 20.13
C ALA A 89 1.41 0.44 19.43
N ASP A 90 1.65 1.51 20.19
CA ASP A 90 1.72 2.88 19.67
C ASP A 90 2.93 3.05 18.74
N ASN A 91 4.09 2.53 19.12
CA ASN A 91 5.29 2.62 18.29
C ASN A 91 5.21 1.72 17.05
N ASN A 92 4.60 0.54 17.16
CA ASN A 92 4.31 -0.31 16.01
C ASN A 92 3.36 0.39 15.03
N ALA A 93 2.32 1.07 15.54
CA ALA A 93 1.42 1.86 14.70
C ALA A 93 2.14 3.05 14.05
N ALA A 94 3.04 3.72 14.77
CA ALA A 94 3.88 4.79 14.23
C ALA A 94 4.84 4.29 13.13
N LEU A 95 5.42 3.09 13.26
CA LEU A 95 6.21 2.45 12.20
C LEU A 95 5.39 2.22 10.93
N VAL A 96 4.18 1.69 11.09
CA VAL A 96 3.26 1.45 9.97
C VAL A 96 2.87 2.77 9.31
N LEU A 97 2.56 3.80 10.09
CA LEU A 97 2.24 5.13 9.56
C LEU A 97 3.42 5.72 8.77
N ALA A 98 4.63 5.66 9.32
CA ALA A 98 5.83 6.13 8.64
C ALA A 98 6.09 5.38 7.32
N TYR A 99 5.81 4.07 7.29
CA TYR A 99 5.86 3.27 6.07
C TYR A 99 4.82 3.73 5.03
N VAL A 100 3.56 3.96 5.42
CA VAL A 100 2.52 4.48 4.52
C VAL A 100 2.93 5.84 3.94
N MET A 101 3.40 6.77 4.77
CA MET A 101 3.90 8.07 4.33
C MET A 101 5.11 7.94 3.38
N PHE A 102 5.96 6.92 3.57
CA PHE A 102 7.07 6.64 2.65
C PHE A 102 6.57 6.19 1.27
N LEU A 103 5.53 5.36 1.21
CA LEU A 103 4.91 4.93 -0.05
C LEU A 103 4.32 6.09 -0.84
N GLU A 104 3.80 7.10 -0.14
CA GLU A 104 3.24 8.33 -0.73
C GLU A 104 4.29 9.30 -1.27
N SER A 105 5.59 9.02 -1.05
CA SER A 105 6.63 9.88 -1.62
C SER A 105 6.64 9.78 -3.16
N ALA A 106 6.79 10.91 -3.85
CA ALA A 106 6.82 10.97 -5.31
C ALA A 106 7.90 10.07 -5.96
N ARG A 107 8.98 9.77 -5.21
CA ARG A 107 9.99 8.79 -5.63
C ARG A 107 9.43 7.37 -5.57
N MET A 108 8.77 7.02 -4.48
CA MET A 108 8.25 5.68 -4.27
C MET A 108 7.06 5.39 -5.17
N GLU A 109 6.20 6.38 -5.43
CA GLU A 109 5.10 6.28 -6.39
C GLU A 109 5.59 5.81 -7.77
N ARG A 110 6.65 6.44 -8.30
CA ARG A 110 7.27 6.02 -9.58
C ARG A 110 7.87 4.62 -9.51
N GLN A 111 8.44 4.23 -8.37
CA GLN A 111 9.00 2.89 -8.18
C GLN A 111 7.89 1.83 -8.15
N ILE A 112 6.80 2.09 -7.45
CA ILE A 112 5.62 1.22 -7.38
C ILE A 112 5.05 1.02 -8.78
N ASP A 113 4.86 2.09 -9.55
CA ASP A 113 4.38 2.01 -10.93
C ASP A 113 5.27 1.14 -11.82
N ALA A 114 6.59 1.29 -11.70
CA ALA A 114 7.55 0.49 -12.44
C ALA A 114 7.50 -1.00 -12.02
N ASP A 115 7.46 -1.26 -10.72
CA ASP A 115 7.44 -2.60 -10.13
C ASP A 115 6.15 -3.34 -10.49
N LEU A 116 5.00 -2.67 -10.43
CA LEU A 116 3.71 -3.23 -10.85
C LEU A 116 3.69 -3.54 -12.35
N ARG A 117 4.31 -2.70 -13.17
CA ARG A 117 4.43 -2.96 -14.61
C ARG A 117 5.30 -4.19 -14.88
N GLU A 118 6.45 -4.28 -14.24
CA GLU A 118 7.35 -5.42 -14.37
C GLU A 118 6.72 -6.71 -13.86
N HIS A 119 6.07 -6.67 -12.70
CA HIS A 119 5.38 -7.82 -12.12
C HIS A 119 4.20 -8.25 -13.00
N GLY A 120 3.43 -7.31 -13.53
CA GLY A 120 2.37 -7.57 -14.51
C GLY A 120 2.92 -8.30 -15.73
N LEU A 121 3.99 -7.79 -16.35
CA LEU A 121 4.64 -8.40 -17.53
C LEU A 121 5.18 -9.81 -17.27
N LYS A 122 5.68 -10.09 -16.06
CA LYS A 122 6.11 -11.45 -15.65
C LYS A 122 4.93 -12.39 -15.41
N ALA A 123 3.79 -11.86 -14.97
CA ALA A 123 2.54 -12.61 -14.79
C ALA A 123 1.79 -12.85 -16.12
N SER A 124 2.07 -12.06 -17.17
CA SER A 124 1.50 -12.15 -18.53
C SER A 124 1.83 -13.45 -19.29
N GLY A 125 2.45 -14.44 -18.65
CA GLY A 125 2.40 -15.84 -19.12
C GLY A 125 1.01 -16.49 -18.97
N SER A 126 0.07 -15.79 -18.33
CA SER A 126 -1.34 -16.15 -18.16
C SER A 126 -2.21 -14.93 -18.51
N ASP A 127 -3.22 -15.11 -19.37
CA ASP A 127 -4.18 -14.06 -19.79
C ASP A 127 -4.84 -13.31 -18.62
N LEU A 128 -4.86 -13.88 -17.40
CA LEU A 128 -5.41 -13.24 -16.20
C LEU A 128 -4.53 -12.11 -15.62
N GLY A 129 -3.21 -12.18 -15.78
CA GLY A 129 -2.28 -11.20 -15.19
C GLY A 129 -2.39 -9.81 -15.85
N ASP A 130 -2.57 -9.80 -17.17
CA ASP A 130 -2.81 -8.59 -17.94
C ASP A 130 -4.15 -7.93 -17.55
N VAL A 131 -5.19 -8.72 -17.30
CA VAL A 131 -6.50 -8.21 -16.86
C VAL A 131 -6.40 -7.52 -15.51
N ALA A 132 -5.72 -8.14 -14.53
CA ALA A 132 -5.64 -7.59 -13.19
C ALA A 132 -4.75 -6.34 -13.10
N ALA A 133 -3.63 -6.32 -13.82
CA ALA A 133 -2.76 -5.15 -13.91
C ALA A 133 -3.45 -3.99 -14.67
N ASN A 134 -4.19 -4.30 -15.73
CA ASN A 134 -4.99 -3.31 -16.46
C ASN A 134 -6.16 -2.80 -15.61
N TYR A 135 -6.77 -3.64 -14.77
CA TYR A 135 -7.83 -3.25 -13.85
C TYR A 135 -7.33 -2.31 -12.75
N ILE A 136 -6.22 -2.64 -12.09
CA ILE A 136 -5.59 -1.75 -11.09
C ILE A 136 -5.25 -0.41 -11.73
N ARG A 137 -4.63 -0.40 -12.92
CA ARG A 137 -4.33 0.85 -13.65
C ARG A 137 -5.59 1.63 -14.01
N ALA A 138 -6.66 0.95 -14.44
CA ALA A 138 -7.92 1.59 -14.78
C ALA A 138 -8.61 2.20 -13.55
N GLN A 139 -8.53 1.56 -12.38
CA GLN A 139 -9.09 2.10 -11.14
C GLN A 139 -8.25 3.26 -10.60
N MET A 140 -6.93 3.13 -10.56
CA MET A 140 -6.02 4.22 -10.17
C MET A 140 -6.20 5.45 -11.06
N SER A 141 -6.38 5.24 -12.37
CA SER A 141 -6.67 6.33 -13.31
C SER A 141 -8.01 7.01 -13.04
N ARG A 142 -9.05 6.27 -12.66
CA ARG A 142 -10.34 6.85 -12.26
C ARG A 142 -10.25 7.65 -10.98
N VAL A 143 -9.52 7.16 -9.97
CA VAL A 143 -9.29 7.90 -8.71
C VAL A 143 -8.51 9.18 -8.98
N ALA A 144 -7.48 9.14 -9.82
CA ALA A 144 -6.72 10.33 -10.21
C ALA A 144 -7.53 11.35 -11.02
N GLN A 145 -8.51 10.90 -11.82
CA GLN A 145 -9.44 11.79 -12.54
C GLN A 145 -10.47 12.42 -11.59
N ALA A 146 -10.98 11.66 -10.62
CA ALA A 146 -11.88 12.18 -9.60
C ALA A 146 -11.19 13.25 -8.73
N ALA A 147 -9.93 13.05 -8.37
CA ALA A 147 -9.13 14.03 -7.62
C ALA A 147 -8.81 15.32 -8.40
N LYS A 148 -8.83 15.27 -9.74
CA LYS A 148 -8.63 16.45 -10.61
C LYS A 148 -9.93 17.18 -10.97
N GLY A 149 -11.08 16.55 -10.75
CA GLY A 149 -12.39 17.09 -11.11
C GLY A 149 -12.99 18.09 -10.11
N ASP A 150 -12.36 18.30 -8.95
CA ASP A 150 -12.90 19.11 -7.86
C ASP A 150 -12.30 20.53 -7.76
N ASP A 151 -11.44 20.92 -8.71
CA ASP A 151 -10.75 22.24 -8.70
C ASP A 151 -11.13 23.17 -9.88
N ASP A 152 -12.21 22.87 -10.62
CA ASP A 152 -12.66 23.71 -11.75
C ASP A 152 -14.16 24.02 -11.67
N THR A 153 -14.57 24.73 -10.61
CA THR A 153 -15.78 25.55 -10.65
C THR A 153 -15.40 27.03 -10.69
N PRO A 154 -15.55 27.73 -11.83
CA PRO A 154 -15.45 29.17 -11.85
C PRO A 154 -16.64 29.73 -11.07
N LYS A 155 -16.39 30.39 -9.94
CA LYS A 155 -17.37 31.23 -9.25
C LYS A 155 -17.74 32.41 -10.15
N GLY A 156 -18.77 32.22 -10.97
CA GLY A 156 -19.41 33.29 -11.73
C GLY A 156 -20.24 34.17 -10.81
N ASN A 157 -19.79 35.40 -10.59
CA ASN A 157 -20.62 36.50 -10.09
C ASN A 157 -21.49 37.03 -11.25
N ALA A 158 -22.81 37.02 -11.06
CA ALA A 158 -23.75 38.04 -11.54
C ALA A 158 -25.12 37.84 -10.86
#